data_AF-G8U125-F1
#
_entry.id   AF-G8U125-F1
#
_cell.length_a   1.000
_cell.length_b   1.000
_cell.length_c   1.000
_cell.angle_alpha   90.00
_cell.angle_beta   90.00
_cell.angle_gamma   90.00
#
_symmetry.space_group_name_H-M   'P 1'
#
loop_
_entity.id
_entity.type
_entity.pdbx_description
1 polymer ?
#
loop_
_entity_poly.entity_id
_entity_poly.type
_entity_poly.pdbx_seq_one_letter_code
_entity_poly.pdbx_strand_id
1 'polypeptide(L)'
;MGVVRFSLPLWPKPRIELDFGRHRVYSVGQAAAPFWVTKIGPLKRVLPVLWRRLEGTPEIWWIGQYRQWLVIVGQGVRPALVLRAGGWRGLVPGGFQSVAIELPDRNDYSVYPLMDSPRSWT
;
A
#
# COMPACT_ATOMS: atom_id res chain seq x y z
N MET A 1 12.29 -22.91 42.31
CA MET A 1 12.27 -22.91 40.82
C MET A 1 11.12 -22.03 40.35
N GLY A 2 11.42 -20.83 39.85
CA GLY A 2 10.41 -19.89 39.38
C GLY A 2 10.09 -20.14 37.91
N VAL A 3 8.82 -20.38 37.58
CA VAL A 3 8.35 -20.48 36.20
C VAL A 3 8.31 -19.07 35.62
N VAL A 4 9.28 -18.73 34.78
CA VAL A 4 9.25 -17.51 33.97
C VAL A 4 8.20 -17.71 32.88
N ARG A 5 7.01 -17.12 33.06
CA ARG A 5 6.01 -17.01 32.01
C ARG A 5 6.49 -15.94 31.02
N PHE A 6 6.92 -16.38 29.85
CA PHE A 6 7.09 -15.47 28.72
C PHE A 6 5.72 -15.02 28.24
N SER A 7 5.32 -13.81 28.62
CA SER A 7 4.23 -13.11 27.96
C SER A 7 4.68 -12.85 26.53
N LEU A 8 4.10 -13.57 25.55
CA LEU A 8 4.30 -13.26 24.14
C LEU A 8 3.98 -11.77 23.95
N PRO A 9 4.88 -10.96 23.36
CA PRO A 9 4.56 -9.56 23.07
C PRO A 9 3.24 -9.51 22.31
N LEU A 10 2.33 -8.64 22.74
CA LEU A 10 1.07 -8.37 22.05
C LEU A 10 1.39 -7.69 20.71
N TRP A 11 1.77 -8.49 19.71
CA TRP A 11 1.83 -8.01 18.34
C TRP A 11 0.43 -7.49 17.99
N PRO A 12 0.29 -6.26 17.48
CA PRO A 12 -1.01 -5.74 17.10
C PRO A 12 -1.64 -6.71 16.10
N LYS A 13 -2.90 -7.10 16.38
CA LYS A 13 -3.62 -8.02 15.49
C LYS A 13 -3.68 -7.39 14.10
N PRO A 14 -3.25 -8.10 13.05
CA PRO A 14 -3.23 -7.55 11.70
C PRO A 14 -4.65 -7.21 11.24
N ARG A 15 -4.83 -5.99 10.70
CA ARG A 15 -6.11 -5.50 10.18
C ARG A 15 -6.11 -5.59 8.67
N ILE A 16 -7.22 -6.02 8.07
CA ILE A 16 -7.38 -6.00 6.61
C ILE A 16 -7.61 -4.55 6.18
N GLU A 17 -6.74 -4.05 5.30
CA GLU A 17 -6.87 -2.72 4.69
C GLU A 17 -7.49 -2.79 3.29
N LEU A 18 -7.31 -3.92 2.60
CA LEU A 18 -7.84 -4.13 1.25
C LEU A 18 -8.04 -5.63 0.96
N ASP A 19 -9.16 -5.98 0.34
CA ASP A 19 -9.47 -7.33 -0.16
C ASP A 19 -9.93 -7.21 -1.62
N PHE A 20 -9.27 -7.91 -2.54
CA PHE A 20 -9.56 -7.84 -3.98
C PHE A 20 -9.18 -9.15 -4.69
N GLY A 21 -10.13 -9.76 -5.40
CA GLY A 21 -9.93 -11.07 -6.01
C GLY A 21 -9.46 -12.13 -5.00
N ARG A 22 -8.28 -12.70 -5.22
CA ARG A 22 -7.64 -13.65 -4.28
C ARG A 22 -6.63 -13.00 -3.33
N HIS A 23 -6.53 -11.68 -3.34
CA HIS A 23 -5.50 -10.90 -2.67
C HIS A 23 -6.05 -10.15 -1.47
N ARG A 24 -5.25 -10.10 -0.40
CA ARG A 24 -5.54 -9.32 0.80
C ARG A 24 -4.30 -8.57 1.24
N VAL A 25 -4.47 -7.31 1.61
CA VAL A 25 -3.41 -6.49 2.19
C VAL A 25 -3.78 -6.18 3.63
N TYR A 26 -2.79 -6.36 4.50
CA TYR A 26 -2.96 -6.25 5.93
C TYR A 26 -1.96 -5.24 6.50
N SER A 27 -2.41 -4.42 7.45
CA SER A 27 -1.55 -3.55 8.26
C SER A 27 -1.17 -4.25 9.59
N VAL A 28 0.06 -4.05 10.05
CA VAL A 28 0.56 -4.55 11.36
C VAL A 28 0.97 -3.35 12.20
N GLY A 29 0.00 -2.69 12.83
CA GLY A 29 0.22 -1.45 13.56
C GLY A 29 0.13 -0.19 12.68
N GLN A 30 0.22 0.98 13.30
CA GLN A 30 -0.17 2.25 12.68
C GLN A 30 0.81 2.76 11.60
N ALA A 31 2.11 2.46 11.73
CA ALA A 31 3.14 3.01 10.85
C ALA A 31 3.99 1.94 10.15
N ALA A 32 3.74 0.65 10.38
CA ALA A 32 4.51 -0.42 9.76
C ALA A 32 4.12 -0.59 8.29
N ALA A 33 5.08 -1.07 7.49
CA ALA A 33 4.79 -1.50 6.13
C ALA A 33 3.72 -2.62 6.16
N PRO A 34 2.74 -2.58 5.24
CA PRO A 34 1.75 -3.64 5.12
C PRO A 34 2.38 -4.97 4.69
N PHE A 35 1.61 -6.05 4.78
CA PHE A 35 1.95 -7.30 4.12
C PHE A 35 0.82 -7.72 3.18
N TRP A 36 1.21 -8.27 2.02
CA TRP A 36 0.28 -8.69 0.98
C TRP A 36 0.23 -10.22 0.96
N VAL A 37 -0.97 -10.77 1.08
CA VAL A 37 -1.24 -12.20 1.00
C VAL A 37 -2.05 -12.51 -0.25
N THR A 38 -1.74 -13.61 -0.93
CA THR A 38 -2.61 -14.24 -1.92
C THR A 38 -3.16 -15.56 -1.37
N LYS A 39 -4.41 -15.86 -1.69
CA LYS A 39 -4.99 -17.20 -1.51
C LYS A 39 -4.67 -18.05 -2.74
N ILE A 40 -4.27 -19.30 -2.50
CA ILE A 40 -4.04 -20.33 -3.52
C ILE A 40 -4.76 -21.59 -3.00
N GLY A 41 -6.04 -21.76 -3.34
CA GLY A 41 -6.89 -22.78 -2.73
C GLY A 41 -7.08 -22.53 -1.21
N PRO A 42 -6.91 -23.55 -0.34
CA PRO A 42 -6.99 -23.37 1.11
C PRO A 42 -5.76 -22.66 1.71
N LEU A 43 -4.66 -22.55 0.95
CA LEU A 43 -3.40 -21.99 1.43
C LEU A 43 -3.34 -20.47 1.25
N LYS A 44 -2.66 -19.82 2.18
CA LYS A 44 -2.32 -18.39 2.12
C LYS A 44 -0.82 -18.25 1.93
N ARG A 45 -0.39 -17.39 1.01
CA ARG A 45 1.03 -17.10 0.76
C ARG A 45 1.28 -15.61 0.84
N VAL A 46 2.27 -15.21 1.63
CA VAL A 46 2.78 -13.83 1.65
C VAL A 46 3.56 -13.57 0.35
N LEU A 47 3.25 -12.45 -0.30
CA LEU A 47 3.91 -12.00 -1.51
C LEU A 47 5.12 -11.12 -1.16
N PRO A 48 6.25 -11.30 -1.87
CA PRO A 48 7.45 -10.49 -1.66
C PRO A 48 7.28 -9.13 -2.35
N VAL A 49 6.56 -8.22 -1.70
CA VAL A 49 6.28 -6.87 -2.20
C VAL A 49 7.22 -5.89 -1.55
N LEU A 50 7.91 -5.10 -2.36
CA LEU A 50 8.67 -3.96 -1.87
C LEU A 50 7.70 -2.81 -1.59
N TRP A 51 7.44 -2.56 -0.31
CA TRP A 51 6.63 -1.44 0.11
C TRP A 51 7.45 -0.17 0.17
N ARG A 52 6.92 0.89 -0.42
CA ARG A 52 7.49 2.24 -0.35
C ARG A 52 6.49 3.14 0.33
N ARG A 53 6.95 3.96 1.28
CA ARG A 53 6.13 4.99 1.88
C ARG A 53 5.93 6.11 0.86
N LEU A 54 4.71 6.61 0.73
CA LEU A 54 4.43 7.80 -0.07
C LEU A 54 5.01 9.01 0.66
N GLU A 55 5.93 9.71 -0.01
CA GLU A 55 6.53 10.94 0.50
C GLU A 55 5.71 12.16 0.06
N GLY A 56 5.84 13.27 0.80
CA GLY A 56 5.14 14.52 0.48
C GLY A 56 3.68 14.56 0.94
N THR A 57 3.25 13.64 1.81
CA THR A 57 1.92 13.66 2.45
C THR A 57 2.06 13.70 3.97
N PRO A 58 1.19 14.41 4.70
CA PRO A 58 1.21 14.39 6.17
C PRO A 58 0.79 13.04 6.73
N GLU A 59 -0.08 12.30 6.04
CA GLU A 59 -0.54 10.99 6.46
C GLU A 59 0.37 9.83 6.02
N ILE A 60 0.17 8.68 6.65
CA ILE A 60 0.91 7.44 6.35
C ILE A 60 0.21 6.67 5.24
N TRP A 61 0.78 6.74 4.04
CA TRP A 61 0.39 5.95 2.89
C TRP A 61 1.55 5.08 2.42
N TRP A 62 1.24 3.85 2.05
CA TRP A 62 2.15 2.85 1.53
C TRP A 62 1.74 2.44 0.13
N ILE A 63 2.73 2.27 -0.73
CA ILE A 63 2.59 1.84 -2.10
C ILE A 63 3.30 0.48 -2.20
N GLY A 64 2.59 -0.49 -2.75
CA GLY A 64 3.13 -1.82 -3.02
C GLY A 64 2.71 -2.26 -4.41
N GLN A 65 3.65 -2.79 -5.19
CA GLN A 65 3.35 -3.33 -6.50
C GLN A 65 3.71 -4.82 -6.54
N TYR A 66 2.81 -5.62 -7.11
CA TYR A 66 3.07 -7.02 -7.44
C TYR A 66 2.55 -7.33 -8.83
N ARG A 67 3.47 -7.54 -9.79
CA ARG A 67 3.15 -7.69 -11.22
C ARG A 67 2.35 -6.46 -11.69
N GLN A 68 1.17 -6.67 -12.26
CA GLN A 68 0.27 -5.61 -12.73
C GLN A 68 -0.60 -4.99 -11.62
N TRP A 69 -0.55 -5.48 -10.39
CA TRP A 69 -1.35 -4.90 -9.31
C TRP A 69 -0.54 -3.86 -8.56
N LEU A 70 -1.04 -2.63 -8.54
CA LEU A 70 -0.58 -1.56 -7.66
C LEU A 70 -1.59 -1.37 -6.54
N VAL A 71 -1.11 -1.39 -5.30
CA VAL A 71 -1.93 -1.13 -4.12
C VAL A 71 -1.41 0.12 -3.42
N ILE A 72 -2.34 0.99 -3.04
CA ILE A 72 -2.10 2.15 -2.20
C ILE A 72 -2.97 2.00 -0.96
N VAL A 73 -2.34 1.85 0.20
CA VAL A 73 -3.01 1.60 1.48
C VAL A 73 -2.46 2.53 2.54
N GLY A 74 -3.30 2.96 3.46
CA GLY A 74 -2.92 3.96 4.45
C GLY A 74 -4.12 4.43 5.24
N GLN A 75 -3.91 5.51 5.99
CA GLN A 75 -4.95 6.14 6.80
C GLN A 75 -5.08 7.63 6.45
N GLY A 76 -6.28 8.18 6.62
CA GLY A 76 -6.58 9.59 6.36
C GLY A 76 -7.01 9.85 4.91
N VAL A 77 -6.72 11.05 4.40
CA VAL A 77 -7.09 11.45 3.04
C VAL A 77 -5.93 11.14 2.11
N ARG A 78 -6.14 10.26 1.13
CA ARG A 78 -5.16 10.04 0.06
C ARG A 78 -5.18 11.26 -0.86
N PRO A 79 -4.03 11.88 -1.18
CA PRO A 79 -3.99 12.89 -2.24
C PRO A 79 -4.30 12.24 -3.60
N ALA A 80 -4.60 13.06 -4.60
CA ALA A 80 -4.53 12.56 -5.97
C ALA A 80 -3.08 12.14 -6.29
N LEU A 81 -2.91 11.06 -7.04
CA LEU A 81 -1.59 10.51 -7.37
C LEU A 81 -1.38 10.47 -8.87
N VAL A 82 -0.15 10.73 -9.28
CA VAL A 82 0.32 10.53 -10.66
C VAL A 82 1.09 9.23 -10.73
N LEU A 83 0.73 8.39 -11.69
CA LEU A 83 1.43 7.14 -12.03
C LEU A 83 2.24 7.36 -13.31
N ARG A 84 3.50 6.92 -13.33
CA ARG A 84 4.37 7.01 -14.51
C ARG A 84 5.20 5.74 -14.70
N ALA A 85 5.22 5.20 -15.91
CA ALA A 85 6.17 4.19 -16.35
C ALA A 85 6.40 4.32 -17.86
N GLY A 86 7.67 4.48 -18.28
CA GLY A 86 8.00 4.75 -19.68
C GLY A 86 7.24 5.97 -20.24
N GLY A 87 6.50 5.77 -21.34
CA GLY A 87 5.63 6.78 -21.95
C GLY A 87 4.21 6.85 -21.38
N TRP A 88 3.81 5.90 -20.52
CA TRP A 88 2.47 5.85 -19.97
C TRP A 88 2.31 6.75 -18.74
N ARG A 89 1.13 7.36 -18.62
CA ARG A 89 0.74 8.18 -17.47
C ARG A 89 -0.69 7.88 -17.06
N GLY A 90 -0.92 7.86 -15.76
CA GLY A 90 -2.25 7.68 -15.17
C GLY A 90 -2.46 8.57 -13.97
N LEU A 91 -3.73 8.76 -13.61
CA LEU A 91 -4.13 9.48 -12.42
C LEU A 91 -4.95 8.57 -11.52
N VAL A 92 -4.63 8.60 -10.23
CA VAL A 92 -5.46 8.02 -9.17
C VAL A 92 -6.14 9.17 -8.47
N PRO A 93 -7.48 9.23 -8.44
CA PRO A 93 -8.17 10.30 -7.74
C PRO A 93 -7.87 10.22 -6.24
N GLY A 94 -7.88 11.38 -5.57
CA GLY A 94 -7.80 11.44 -4.11
C GLY A 94 -9.01 10.77 -3.45
N GLY A 95 -8.90 10.42 -2.18
CA GLY A 95 -10.01 9.82 -1.43
C GLY A 95 -9.60 9.16 -0.12
N PHE A 96 -10.58 8.71 0.67
CA PHE A 96 -10.36 8.20 2.02
C PHE A 96 -10.02 6.70 2.10
N GLN A 97 -10.11 5.99 0.98
CA GLN A 97 -10.10 4.52 0.96
C GLN A 97 -8.79 4.01 0.37
N SER A 98 -8.27 2.92 0.92
CA SER A 98 -7.26 2.10 0.24
C SER A 98 -7.75 1.66 -1.14
N VAL A 99 -6.84 1.48 -2.10
CA VAL A 99 -7.19 1.18 -3.50
C VAL A 99 -6.24 0.14 -4.09
N ALA A 100 -6.80 -0.75 -4.92
CA ALA A 100 -6.07 -1.63 -5.82
C ALA A 100 -6.34 -1.18 -7.26
N ILE A 101 -5.27 -1.14 -8.05
CA ILE A 101 -5.29 -0.69 -9.43
C ILE A 101 -4.62 -1.77 -10.27
N GLU A 102 -5.31 -2.20 -11.32
CA GLU A 102 -4.71 -3.04 -12.35
C GLU A 102 -4.02 -2.14 -13.38
N LEU A 103 -2.70 -2.27 -13.46
CA LEU A 103 -1.83 -1.57 -14.39
C LEU A 103 -1.85 -2.28 -15.76
N PRO A 104 -1.60 -1.54 -16.85
CA PRO A 104 -1.65 -2.12 -18.20
C PRO A 104 -0.51 -3.12 -18.46
N ASP A 105 0.57 -3.07 -17.68
CA ASP A 105 1.71 -3.96 -17.79
C ASP A 105 2.37 -4.21 -16.42
N ARG A 106 3.51 -4.91 -16.43
CA ARG A 106 4.27 -5.29 -15.22
C ARG A 106 5.48 -4.39 -14.96
N ASN A 107 5.59 -3.26 -15.64
CA ASN A 107 6.68 -2.32 -15.41
C ASN A 107 6.59 -1.74 -14.01
N ASP A 108 7.71 -1.29 -13.44
CA ASP A 108 7.67 -0.61 -12.15
C ASP A 108 7.13 0.82 -12.32
N TYR A 109 5.97 1.09 -11.71
CA TYR A 109 5.36 2.42 -11.78
C TYR A 109 5.91 3.30 -10.67
N SER A 110 6.33 4.49 -11.08
CA SER A 110 6.65 5.56 -10.14
C SER A 110 5.35 6.27 -9.76
N VAL A 111 5.15 6.48 -8.46
CA VAL A 111 3.91 7.01 -7.88
C VAL A 111 4.26 8.20 -7.01
N TYR A 112 3.63 9.34 -7.30
CA TYR A 112 3.88 10.59 -6.57
C TYR A 112 2.57 11.32 -6.30
N PRO A 113 2.48 12.11 -5.21
CA PRO A 113 1.38 13.04 -5.04
C PRO A 113 1.31 13.96 -6.26
N LEU A 114 0.10 14.13 -6.79
CA LEU A 114 -0.21 15.28 -7.62
C LEU A 114 -0.13 16.48 -6.69
N MET A 115 1.05 17.09 -6.58
CA MET A 115 1.17 18.35 -5.89
C MET A 115 0.26 19.34 -6.62
N ASP A 116 -0.52 20.12 -5.87
CA ASP A 116 -1.02 21.37 -6.39
C ASP A 116 0.23 22.12 -6.86
N SER A 117 0.37 22.31 -8.18
CA SER A 117 1.37 23.24 -8.69
C SER A 117 1.21 24.52 -7.88
N PRO A 118 2.26 25.03 -7.19
CA PRO A 118 2.27 26.45 -6.94
C PRO A 118 2.17 27.06 -8.33
N ARG A 119 1.05 27.74 -8.60
CA ARG A 119 0.94 28.62 -9.76
C ARG A 119 2.01 29.69 -9.57
N SER A 120 3.19 29.46 -10.11
CA SER A 120 4.17 30.48 -10.44
C SER A 120 4.43 30.38 -11.94
N TRP A 121 3.38 30.71 -12.69
CA TRP A 121 3.55 31.41 -13.96
C TRP A 121 3.46 32.90 -13.62
N THR A 122 4.60 33.48 -13.28
CA THR A 122 4.86 34.92 -13.36
C THR A 122 6.13 35.08 -14.17
#